data_AF-A0A953M9D3-F1
#
_entry.id   AF-A0A953M9D3-F1
#
_cell.length_a   1.000
_cell.length_b   1.000
_cell.length_c   1.000
_cell.angle_alpha   90.00
_cell.angle_beta   90.00
_cell.angle_gamma   90.00
#
_symmetry.space_group_name_H-M   'P 1'
#
loop_
_entity.id
_entity.type
_entity.pdbx_description
1 polymer ?
#
loop_
_entity_poly.entity_id
_entity_poly.type
_entity_poly.pdbx_seq_one_letter_code
_entity_poly.pdbx_strand_id
1 'polypeptide(L)'
;MTAIASEPTAAADPPSEAFLRLIPRDFARQHLVLSAGTRDGVERLLVSERSNPAAVFNVGVRLGTPIETEINPDEELARRIDEAYGAARQETSDTPAAAEVETDVE
;
A
#
# COMPACT_ATOMS: atom_id res chain seq x y z
N MET A 1 30.28 -20.44 8.97
CA MET A 1 29.28 -19.69 8.19
C MET A 1 27.98 -19.74 8.97
N THR A 2 27.71 -18.70 9.75
CA THR A 2 26.53 -18.64 10.62
C THR A 2 25.33 -18.28 9.77
N ALA A 3 24.38 -19.21 9.65
CA ALA A 3 23.07 -18.94 9.08
C ALA A 3 22.35 -17.97 10.03
N ILE A 4 22.05 -16.76 9.55
CA ILE A 4 21.05 -15.92 10.20
C ILE A 4 19.70 -16.58 9.92
N ALA A 5 19.12 -17.15 10.97
CA ALA A 5 17.73 -17.55 10.96
C ALA A 5 16.91 -16.27 10.73
N SER A 6 16.22 -16.19 9.59
CA SER A 6 15.20 -15.17 9.34
C SER A 6 14.18 -15.26 10.45
N GLU A 7 14.20 -14.29 11.36
CA GLU A 7 13.11 -14.07 12.30
C GLU A 7 11.81 -13.95 11.49
N PRO A 8 10.68 -14.50 11.96
CA PRO A 8 9.43 -14.36 11.26
C PRO A 8 9.13 -12.87 11.10
N THR A 9 9.17 -12.38 9.85
CA THR A 9 8.80 -11.02 9.47
C THR A 9 7.51 -10.69 10.20
N ALA A 10 7.59 -9.78 11.17
CA ALA A 10 6.43 -9.33 11.93
C ALA A 10 5.33 -9.03 10.90
N ALA A 11 4.15 -9.62 11.09
CA ALA A 11 3.04 -9.47 10.16
C ALA A 11 2.89 -7.99 9.82
N ALA A 12 3.15 -7.64 8.55
CA ALA A 12 3.14 -6.26 8.12
C ALA A 12 1.76 -5.67 8.42
N ASP A 13 1.74 -4.50 9.05
CA ASP A 13 0.48 -3.79 9.28
C ASP A 13 -0.20 -3.51 7.93
N PRO A 14 -1.54 -3.41 7.90
CA PRO A 14 -2.27 -3.16 6.66
C PRO A 14 -1.78 -1.86 5.99
N PRO A 15 -1.78 -1.79 4.65
CA PRO A 15 -1.38 -0.58 3.94
C PRO A 15 -2.21 0.64 4.38
N SER A 16 -1.57 1.80 4.44
CA SER A 16 -2.25 3.04 4.81
C SER A 16 -3.30 3.41 3.76
N GLU A 17 -4.43 3.94 4.22
CA GLU A 17 -5.49 4.43 3.32
C GLU A 17 -4.97 5.51 2.36
N ALA A 18 -4.10 6.38 2.86
CA ALA A 18 -3.44 7.41 2.07
C ALA A 18 -2.63 6.81 0.91
N PHE A 19 -1.89 5.73 1.15
CA PHE A 19 -1.16 5.01 0.11
C PHE A 19 -2.10 4.43 -0.94
N LEU A 20 -3.12 3.67 -0.52
CA LEU A 20 -4.05 3.01 -1.43
C LEU A 20 -4.84 4.01 -2.28
N ARG A 21 -5.16 5.19 -1.73
CA ARG A 21 -5.87 6.26 -2.42
C ARG A 21 -4.98 7.05 -3.39
N LEU A 22 -3.71 7.30 -3.03
CA LEU A 22 -2.84 8.22 -3.78
C LEU A 22 -1.90 7.52 -4.76
N ILE A 23 -1.56 6.26 -4.52
CA ILE A 23 -0.62 5.50 -5.34
C ILE A 23 -1.42 4.51 -6.21
N PRO A 24 -1.33 4.60 -7.55
CA PRO A 24 -2.01 3.65 -8.43
C PRO A 24 -1.48 2.22 -8.27
N ARG A 25 -2.38 1.23 -8.37
CA ARG A 25 -2.02 -0.19 -8.33
C ARG A 25 -0.94 -0.55 -9.35
N ASP A 26 -1.06 -0.09 -10.59
CA ASP A 26 -0.10 -0.44 -11.64
C ASP A 26 1.30 0.11 -11.35
N PHE A 27 1.38 1.31 -10.75
CA PHE A 27 2.64 1.89 -10.29
C PHE A 27 3.25 1.04 -9.16
N ALA A 28 2.44 0.73 -8.13
CA ALA A 28 2.86 -0.11 -7.01
C ALA A 28 3.36 -1.49 -7.51
N ARG A 29 2.64 -2.10 -8.45
CA ARG A 29 2.97 -3.42 -9.01
C ARG A 29 4.20 -3.40 -9.90
N GLN A 30 4.35 -2.38 -10.74
CA GLN A 30 5.50 -2.21 -11.63
C GLN A 30 6.80 -1.96 -10.85
N HIS A 31 6.72 -1.20 -9.76
CA HIS A 31 7.88 -0.83 -8.95
C HIS A 31 8.07 -1.69 -7.70
N LEU A 32 7.19 -2.66 -7.45
CA LEU A 32 7.17 -3.52 -6.28
C LEU A 32 7.31 -2.69 -4.99
N VAL A 33 6.33 -1.82 -4.74
CA VAL A 33 6.26 -0.99 -3.54
C VAL A 33 4.87 -1.10 -2.92
N LEU A 34 4.80 -1.32 -1.60
CA LEU A 34 3.55 -1.35 -0.85
C LEU A 34 3.75 -0.73 0.54
N SER A 35 2.75 0.00 1.04
CA SER A 35 2.74 0.43 2.43
C SER A 35 2.55 -0.76 3.39
N ALA A 36 3.31 -0.76 4.50
CA ALA A 36 3.13 -1.59 5.69
C ALA A 36 2.63 -0.74 6.88
N GLY A 37 1.75 0.21 6.57
CA GLY A 37 1.16 1.13 7.52
C GLY A 37 2.11 2.25 7.99
N THR A 38 1.51 3.19 8.72
CA THR A 38 2.21 4.33 9.30
C THR A 38 2.47 4.09 10.78
N ARG A 39 3.69 4.35 11.24
CA ARG A 39 4.08 4.27 12.66
C ARG A 39 4.86 5.52 13.05
N ASP A 40 4.46 6.16 14.15
CA ASP A 40 5.13 7.36 14.68
C ASP A 40 5.30 8.49 13.63
N GLY A 41 4.34 8.62 12.70
CA GLY A 41 4.38 9.60 11.61
C GLY A 41 5.31 9.25 10.45
N VAL A 42 5.86 8.03 10.44
CA VAL A 42 6.70 7.50 9.37
C VAL A 42 5.94 6.41 8.61
N GLU A 43 5.88 6.52 7.29
CA GLU A 43 5.29 5.49 6.44
C GLU A 43 6.32 4.39 6.19
N ARG A 44 5.98 3.15 6.52
CA ARG A 44 6.87 2.02 6.24
C ARG A 44 6.49 1.43 4.90
N LEU A 45 7.47 1.25 4.03
CA LEU A 45 7.29 0.71 2.68
C LEU A 45 7.99 -0.64 2.58
N LEU A 46 7.23 -1.66 2.18
CA LEU A 46 7.78 -2.91 1.68
C LEU A 46 8.25 -2.66 0.24
N VAL A 47 9.51 -2.99 -0.03
CA VAL A 47 10.15 -2.84 -1.34
C VAL A 47 10.86 -4.13 -1.74
N SER A 48 11.14 -4.32 -3.01
CA SER A 48 12.00 -5.39 -3.51
C SER A 48 13.44 -4.89 -3.68
N GLU A 49 14.43 -5.80 -3.70
CA GLU A 49 15.80 -5.48 -4.12
C GLU A 49 15.86 -4.88 -5.54
N ARG A 50 14.84 -5.14 -6.37
CA ARG A 50 14.71 -4.62 -7.74
C ARG A 50 13.87 -3.36 -7.85
N SER A 51 13.32 -2.87 -6.74
CA SER A 51 12.55 -1.62 -6.74
C SER A 51 13.40 -0.45 -7.17
N ASN A 52 12.84 0.42 -8.02
CA ASN A 52 13.52 1.62 -8.45
C ASN A 52 13.60 2.63 -7.28
N PRO A 53 14.79 3.05 -6.82
CA PRO A 53 14.92 3.99 -5.70
C PRO A 53 14.20 5.33 -5.92
N ALA A 54 14.13 5.81 -7.17
CA ALA A 54 13.40 7.03 -7.49
C ALA A 54 11.89 6.84 -7.34
N ALA A 55 11.35 5.66 -7.64
CA ALA A 55 9.93 5.36 -7.43
C ALA A 55 9.59 5.34 -5.94
N VAL A 56 10.44 4.72 -5.11
CA VAL A 56 10.30 4.71 -3.64
C VAL A 56 10.33 6.12 -3.07
N PHE A 57 11.29 6.96 -3.50
CA PHE A 57 11.37 8.35 -3.09
C PHE A 57 10.11 9.15 -3.49
N ASN A 58 9.62 8.96 -4.72
CA ASN A 58 8.42 9.64 -5.21
C ASN A 58 7.16 9.28 -4.40
N VAL A 59 7.08 8.05 -3.87
CA VAL A 59 6.01 7.67 -2.93
C VAL A 59 6.07 8.54 -1.68
N GLY A 60 7.24 8.67 -1.04
CA GLY A 60 7.39 9.53 0.14
C GLY A 60 7.00 10.99 -0.13
N VAL A 61 7.44 11.54 -1.26
CA VAL A 61 7.04 12.89 -1.71
C VAL A 61 5.52 12.99 -1.90
N ARG A 62 4.91 11.98 -2.53
CA ARG A 62 3.46 11.96 -2.83
C ARG A 62 2.61 11.87 -1.57
N LEU A 63 3.07 11.14 -0.56
CA LEU A 63 2.40 11.00 0.73
C LEU A 63 2.65 12.21 1.65
N GLY A 64 3.72 12.96 1.43
CA GLY A 64 4.08 14.12 2.24
C GLY A 64 4.57 13.75 3.65
N THR A 65 5.07 12.53 3.82
CA THR A 65 5.49 11.98 5.11
C THR A 65 6.86 11.28 4.96
N PRO A 66 7.72 11.26 6.00
CA PRO A 66 8.95 10.49 5.96
C PRO A 66 8.67 9.00 5.74
N ILE A 67 9.61 8.32 5.06
CA ILE A 67 9.49 6.89 4.74
C ILE A 67 10.63 6.08 5.35
N GLU A 68 10.33 4.84 5.71
CA GLU A 68 11.28 3.78 6.02
C GLU A 68 11.02 2.59 5.10
N THR A 69 12.07 1.86 4.70
CA THR A 69 11.95 0.76 3.73
C THR A 69 12.39 -0.57 4.32
N GLU A 70 11.62 -1.61 4.06
CA GLU A 70 11.96 -3.00 4.38
C GLU A 70 11.97 -3.84 3.09
N ILE A 71 13.01 -4.64 2.90
CA ILE A 71 13.18 -5.47 1.70
C ILE A 71 12.39 -6.77 1.87
N ASN A 72 11.50 -7.03 0.91
CA ASN A 72 10.71 -8.24 0.80
C ASN A 72 10.94 -8.97 -0.53
N PRO A 73 10.73 -10.30 -0.57
CA PRO A 73 10.78 -11.06 -1.81
C PRO A 73 9.74 -10.59 -2.85
N ASP A 74 10.14 -10.54 -4.11
CA ASP A 74 9.35 -10.00 -5.22
C ASP A 74 7.97 -10.64 -5.35
N GLU A 75 7.91 -11.98 -5.28
CA GLU A 75 6.66 -12.75 -5.45
C GLU A 75 5.69 -12.53 -4.29
N GLU A 76 6.22 -12.45 -3.07
CA GLU A 76 5.43 -12.17 -1.87
C GLU A 76 4.86 -10.74 -1.93
N LEU A 77 5.71 -9.77 -2.29
CA LEU A 77 5.30 -8.37 -2.38
C LEU A 77 4.27 -8.14 -3.50
N ALA A 78 4.48 -8.79 -4.65
CA ALA A 78 3.52 -8.84 -5.75
C ALA A 78 2.13 -9.31 -5.29
N ARG A 79 2.07 -10.44 -4.58
CA ARG A 79 0.82 -11.00 -4.07
C ARG A 79 0.14 -10.05 -3.09
N ARG A 80 0.89 -9.49 -2.15
CA ARG A 80 0.36 -8.53 -1.16
C ARG A 80 -0.21 -7.27 -1.81
N ILE A 81 0.44 -6.77 -2.86
CA ILE A 81 -0.08 -5.63 -3.64
C ILE A 81 -1.44 -5.99 -4.26
N ASP A 82 -1.52 -7.16 -4.91
CA ASP A 82 -2.74 -7.60 -5.57
C ASP A 82 -3.90 -7.80 -4.58
N GLU A 83 -3.62 -8.36 -3.40
CA GLU A 83 -4.58 -8.53 -2.31
C GLU A 83 -5.05 -7.18 -1.74
N ALA A 84 -4.13 -6.26 -1.43
CA ALA A 84 -4.45 -4.97 -0.81
C ALA A 84 -5.34 -4.10 -1.69
N TYR A 85 -5.01 -3.96 -2.98
CA TYR A 85 -5.83 -3.18 -3.90
C TYR A 85 -7.14 -3.91 -4.28
N GLY A 86 -7.15 -5.24 -4.24
CA GLY A 86 -8.36 -6.04 -4.38
C GLY A 86 -9.37 -5.76 -3.27
N ALA A 87 -8.90 -5.78 -2.02
CA ALA A 87 -9.71 -5.48 -0.84
C ALA A 87 -10.26 -4.05 -0.86
N ALA A 88 -9.41 -3.05 -1.11
CA ALA A 88 -9.82 -1.63 -1.14
C ALA A 88 -10.91 -1.34 -2.19
N ARG A 89 -10.89 -2.05 -3.33
CA ARG A 89 -11.91 -1.90 -4.37
C ARG A 89 -13.26 -2.50 -3.96
N GLN A 90 -13.26 -3.58 -3.17
CA GLN A 90 -14.49 -4.19 -2.66
C GLN A 90 -15.17 -3.27 -1.64
N GLU A 91 -14.40 -2.64 -0.75
CA GLU A 91 -14.93 -1.71 0.26
C GLU A 91 -15.65 -0.50 -0.36
N THR A 92 -15.11 0.06 -1.46
CA THR A 92 -15.78 1.15 -2.17
C THR A 92 -17.08 0.75 -2.88
N SER A 93 -17.27 -0.53 -3.19
CA SER A 93 -18.46 -1.03 -3.90
C SER A 93 -19.62 -1.39 -2.96
N ASP A 94 -19.34 -1.56 -1.66
CA ASP A 94 -20.32 -1.97 -0.64
C ASP A 94 -20.95 -0.78 0.12
N THR A 95 -20.61 0.45 -0.25
CA THR A 95 -21.31 1.65 0.26
C THR A 95 -22.61 1.83 -0.53
N PRO A 96 -23.81 1.64 0.05
CA PRO A 96 -25.06 1.88 -0.65
C PRO A 96 -25.14 3.36 -1.00
N ALA A 97 -25.22 3.64 -2.30
CA ALA A 97 -25.51 4.97 -2.83
C ALA A 97 -26.79 5.48 -2.16
N ALA A 98 -26.64 6.49 -1.30
CA ALA A 98 -27.76 7.18 -0.71
C ALA A 98 -28.64 7.71 -1.85
N ALA A 99 -29.86 7.19 -1.91
CA ALA A 99 -30.88 7.58 -2.87
C ALA A 99 -31.04 9.10 -2.85
N GLU A 100 -30.80 9.72 -4.00
CA GLU A 100 -31.23 11.08 -4.30
C GLU A 100 -32.75 11.11 -4.11
N VAL A 101 -33.20 11.75 -3.03
CA VAL A 101 -34.63 12.03 -2.84
C VAL A 101 -34.96 13.16 -3.80
N GLU A 102 -35.50 12.79 -4.95
CA GLU A 102 -36.20 13.68 -5.86
C GLU A 102 -37.40 14.26 -5.11
N THR A 103 -37.22 15.43 -4.50
CA THR A 103 -38.33 16.26 -4.02
C THR A 103 -38.83 17.06 -5.21
N ASP A 104 -39.80 16.51 -5.94
CA ASP A 104 -40.63 17.32 -6.82
C ASP A 104 -41.81 17.88 -6.00
N VAL A 105 -41.88 19.20 -5.97
CA VAL A 105 -42.92 20.01 -5.37
C VAL A 105 -43.65 20.70 -6.53
N GLU A 106 -44.83 20.20 -6.90
CA GLU A 106 -46.10 20.96 -7.01
C GLU A 106 -47.29 20.04 -7.37
#